data_AF-A0A534H4D6-F1
#
_entry.id   AF-A0A534H4D6-F1
#
_cell.length_a   1.000
_cell.length_b   1.000
_cell.length_c   1.000
_cell.angle_alpha   90.00
_cell.angle_beta   90.00
_cell.angle_gamma   90.00
#
_symmetry.space_group_name_H-M   'P 1'
#
loop_
_entity.id
_entity.type
_entity.pdbx_description
1 polymer ?
#
loop_
_entity_poly.entity_id
_entity_poly.type
_entity_poly.pdbx_seq_one_letter_code
_entity_poly.pdbx_strand_id
1 'polypeptide(L)'
;MFTSIKGGLRPDRMWVKLLSRTLLDELVAKAAASPRARAHHNLHAGPEDPVQRFVVAARANSYFRPHRHAARSELAVIVRGRFDVLTFDAAGRVTARYGVGDGTGAIAYETPPATWHTLVPGPEGGAFLEIKQGPYDRATSSEFAAWAPAEGDAAVPGFLEWLRSAQPGDTPPG
;
A
#
# COMPACT_ATOMS: atom_id res chain seq x y z
N MET A 1 36.96 -18.96 -28.57
CA MET A 1 36.33 -18.19 -29.67
C MET A 1 35.23 -17.35 -29.04
N PHE A 2 35.54 -16.08 -28.75
CA PHE A 2 34.60 -15.13 -28.17
C PHE A 2 33.76 -14.52 -29.29
N THR A 3 32.44 -14.60 -29.17
CA THR A 3 31.55 -13.63 -29.80
C THR A 3 30.47 -13.25 -28.81
N SER A 4 30.71 -12.09 -28.20
CA SER A 4 29.75 -11.25 -27.52
C SER A 4 28.65 -10.82 -28.49
N ILE A 5 27.39 -10.88 -28.05
CA ILE A 5 26.29 -10.15 -28.68
C ILE A 5 25.89 -9.03 -27.71
N LYS A 6 26.10 -7.80 -28.15
CA LYS A 6 25.71 -6.55 -27.49
C LYS A 6 24.19 -6.42 -27.43
N GLY A 7 23.70 -5.81 -26.36
CA GLY A 7 22.28 -5.67 -26.06
C GLY A 7 21.47 -4.68 -26.89
N GLY A 8 20.15 -4.69 -26.65
CA GLY A 8 19.17 -3.71 -27.11
C GLY A 8 17.72 -4.10 -26.76
N LEU A 9 17.13 -3.35 -25.83
CA LEU A 9 15.69 -3.16 -25.53
C LEU A 9 14.76 -4.34 -25.09
N ARG A 10 14.52 -4.35 -23.75
CA ARG A 10 13.38 -4.77 -22.88
C ARG A 10 12.34 -5.83 -23.36
N PRO A 11 12.25 -7.00 -22.67
CA PRO A 11 11.27 -8.07 -22.97
C PRO A 11 9.99 -8.05 -22.12
N ASP A 12 9.62 -6.95 -21.46
CA ASP A 12 8.63 -6.95 -20.37
C ASP A 12 7.15 -7.13 -20.80
N ARG A 13 6.89 -7.30 -22.09
CA ARG A 13 5.53 -7.27 -22.67
C ARG A 13 4.96 -8.60 -23.18
N MET A 14 5.69 -9.72 -23.07
CA MET A 14 5.33 -10.97 -23.79
C MET A 14 5.00 -12.19 -22.92
N TRP A 15 5.13 -12.14 -21.60
CA TRP A 15 4.89 -13.32 -20.73
C TRP A 15 3.89 -13.07 -19.61
N VAL A 16 3.21 -14.14 -19.21
CA VAL A 16 2.32 -14.18 -18.04
C VAL A 16 3.11 -13.77 -16.80
N LYS A 17 2.68 -12.71 -16.12
CA LYS A 17 3.27 -12.25 -14.85
C LYS A 17 2.66 -13.04 -13.71
N LEU A 18 3.48 -13.85 -13.03
CA LEU A 18 3.04 -14.66 -11.89
C LEU A 18 3.35 -13.94 -10.57
N LEU A 19 2.34 -13.80 -9.72
CA LEU A 19 2.50 -13.42 -8.32
C LEU A 19 2.88 -14.66 -7.52
N SER A 20 4.14 -15.07 -7.60
CA SER A 20 4.64 -16.27 -6.94
C SER A 20 4.94 -16.02 -5.45
N ARG A 21 4.98 -17.11 -4.65
CA ARG A 21 5.42 -17.03 -3.25
C ARG A 21 6.85 -16.48 -3.14
N THR A 22 7.74 -16.88 -4.05
CA THR A 22 9.11 -16.38 -4.14
C THR A 22 9.16 -14.87 -4.38
N LEU A 23 8.34 -14.33 -5.29
CA LEU A 23 8.26 -12.88 -5.49
C LEU A 23 7.84 -12.15 -4.20
N LEU A 24 6.88 -12.70 -3.47
CA LEU A 24 6.44 -12.13 -2.20
C LEU A 24 7.56 -12.21 -1.14
N ASP A 25 8.32 -13.30 -1.09
CA ASP A 25 9.48 -13.43 -0.18
C ASP A 25 10.56 -12.39 -0.49
N GLU A 26 10.89 -12.19 -1.76
CA GLU A 26 11.82 -11.16 -2.21
C GLU A 26 11.34 -9.75 -1.87
N LEU A 27 10.05 -9.47 -2.04
CA LEU A 27 9.48 -8.17 -1.70
C LEU A 27 9.48 -7.91 -0.20
N VAL A 28 9.25 -8.93 0.63
CA VAL A 28 9.39 -8.82 2.09
C VAL A 28 10.85 -8.53 2.47
N ALA A 29 11.82 -9.18 1.83
CA ALA A 29 13.25 -8.88 2.06
C ALA A 29 13.60 -7.44 1.67
N LYS A 30 13.10 -6.97 0.51
CA LYS A 30 13.27 -5.57 0.07
C LYS A 30 12.60 -4.58 1.02
N ALA A 31 11.41 -4.91 1.52
CA ALA A 31 10.69 -4.09 2.49
C ALA A 31 11.50 -3.94 3.78
N ALA A 32 12.09 -5.03 4.29
CA ALA A 32 12.93 -5.01 5.49
C ALA A 32 14.20 -4.16 5.33
N ALA A 33 14.78 -4.10 4.14
CA ALA A 33 15.95 -3.27 3.84
C ALA A 33 15.60 -1.80 3.51
N SER A 34 14.31 -1.46 3.40
CA SER A 34 13.89 -0.12 2.99
C SER A 34 13.67 0.81 4.20
N PRO A 35 13.98 2.11 4.10
CA PRO A 35 13.70 3.08 5.18
C PRO A 35 12.22 3.17 5.54
N ARG A 36 11.33 2.96 4.56
CA ARG A 36 9.88 3.02 4.69
C ARG A 36 9.25 1.71 5.19
N ALA A 37 10.08 0.70 5.43
CA ALA A 37 9.70 -0.66 5.78
C ALA A 37 8.74 -1.36 4.79
N ARG A 38 8.66 -0.87 3.54
CA ARG A 38 7.79 -1.39 2.49
C ARG A 38 8.44 -1.32 1.11
N ALA A 39 8.07 -2.24 0.23
CA ALA A 39 8.56 -2.32 -1.13
C ALA A 39 7.42 -2.57 -2.12
N HIS A 40 7.54 -2.01 -3.33
CA HIS A 40 6.55 -2.14 -4.39
C HIS A 40 7.09 -2.97 -5.57
N HIS A 41 6.19 -3.68 -6.24
CA HIS A 41 6.45 -4.33 -7.52
C HIS A 41 5.35 -3.99 -8.53
N ASN A 42 5.70 -3.26 -9.58
CA ASN A 42 4.74 -2.88 -10.61
C ASN A 42 4.48 -4.04 -11.57
N LEU A 43 3.19 -4.34 -11.78
CA LEU A 43 2.73 -5.25 -12.83
C LEU A 43 2.39 -4.51 -14.13
N HIS A 44 2.01 -3.24 -14.02
CA HIS A 44 1.82 -2.31 -15.12
C HIS A 44 3.19 -1.87 -15.70
N ALA A 45 3.22 -1.43 -16.96
CA ALA A 45 4.47 -1.07 -17.66
C ALA A 45 5.01 0.29 -17.22
N GLY A 46 4.11 1.25 -16.98
CA GLY A 46 4.48 2.61 -16.62
C GLY A 46 3.29 3.42 -16.08
N PRO A 47 3.55 4.63 -15.58
CA PRO A 47 2.52 5.51 -15.00
C PRO A 47 1.41 5.88 -16.00
N GLU A 48 1.68 5.81 -17.31
CA GLU A 48 0.72 6.05 -18.38
C GLU A 48 -0.32 4.93 -18.55
N ASP A 49 -0.10 3.73 -17.97
CA ASP A 49 -1.05 2.64 -18.09
C ASP A 49 -2.42 3.04 -17.51
N PRO A 50 -3.54 2.74 -18.20
CA PRO A 50 -4.88 3.13 -17.77
C PRO A 50 -5.33 2.41 -16.50
N VAL A 51 -4.64 1.31 -16.14
CA VAL A 51 -4.88 0.56 -14.90
C VAL A 51 -3.54 0.27 -14.23
N GLN A 52 -3.36 0.89 -13.07
CA GLN A 52 -2.20 0.71 -12.21
C GLN A 52 -2.42 -0.56 -11.38
N ARG A 53 -1.50 -1.52 -11.50
CA ARG A 53 -1.52 -2.80 -10.78
C ARG A 53 -0.16 -3.04 -10.17
N PHE A 54 -0.07 -3.19 -8.87
CA PHE A 54 1.21 -3.40 -8.20
C PHE A 54 1.04 -4.11 -6.87
N VAL A 55 2.08 -4.83 -6.45
CA VAL A 55 2.11 -5.47 -5.13
C VAL A 55 2.89 -4.60 -4.18
N VAL A 56 2.36 -4.44 -2.96
CA VAL A 56 3.03 -3.80 -1.84
C VAL A 56 3.31 -4.86 -0.79
N ALA A 57 4.57 -5.03 -0.41
CA ALA A 57 4.94 -5.77 0.79
C ALA A 57 5.32 -4.78 1.90
N ALA A 58 4.80 -5.00 3.10
CA ALA A 58 4.94 -4.11 4.24
C ALA A 58 5.35 -4.89 5.49
N ARG A 59 6.33 -4.36 6.24
CA ARG A 59 6.64 -4.83 7.60
C ARG A 59 5.72 -4.14 8.62
N ALA A 60 5.64 -4.65 9.84
CA ALA A 60 4.77 -4.14 10.90
C ALA A 60 5.00 -2.66 11.29
N ASN A 61 6.19 -2.12 11.00
CA ASN A 61 6.53 -0.71 11.21
C ASN A 61 6.33 0.17 9.96
N SER A 62 5.69 -0.35 8.90
CA SER A 62 5.36 0.46 7.72
C SER A 62 4.29 1.48 8.07
N TYR A 63 4.56 2.75 7.77
CA TYR A 63 3.59 3.82 7.90
C TYR A 63 2.97 4.19 6.56
N PHE A 64 1.69 3.87 6.38
CA PHE A 64 0.88 4.42 5.31
C PHE A 64 0.25 5.71 5.82
N ARG A 65 0.69 6.86 5.32
CA ARG A 65 0.08 8.14 5.74
C ARG A 65 -1.40 8.12 5.33
N PRO A 66 -2.34 8.43 6.23
CA PRO A 66 -3.73 8.60 5.88
C PRO A 66 -3.89 9.50 4.65
N HIS A 67 -4.61 8.98 3.66
CA HIS A 67 -4.75 9.63 2.36
C HIS A 67 -6.11 9.34 1.76
N ARG A 68 -6.43 10.07 0.69
CA ARG A 68 -7.59 9.81 -0.16
C ARG A 68 -7.24 9.98 -1.62
N HIS A 69 -8.07 9.38 -2.46
CA HIS A 69 -8.06 9.54 -3.91
C HIS A 69 -9.30 10.32 -4.33
N ALA A 70 -9.18 11.58 -4.72
CA ALA A 70 -10.34 12.47 -4.90
C ALA A 70 -11.40 11.92 -5.87
N ALA A 71 -10.97 11.29 -6.96
CA ALA A 71 -11.85 10.89 -8.06
C ALA A 71 -11.80 9.39 -8.41
N ARG A 72 -11.05 8.58 -7.66
CA ARG A 72 -10.74 7.18 -8.03
C ARG A 72 -11.01 6.25 -6.85
N SER A 73 -11.56 5.08 -7.12
CA SER A 73 -11.54 4.00 -6.14
C SER A 73 -10.18 3.32 -6.11
N GLU A 74 -9.93 2.63 -5.00
CA GLU A 74 -8.78 1.75 -4.82
C GLU A 74 -9.28 0.39 -4.35
N LEU A 75 -8.89 -0.67 -5.06
CA LEU A 75 -9.10 -2.05 -4.65
C LEU A 75 -7.77 -2.62 -4.17
N ALA A 76 -7.75 -3.21 -2.99
CA ALA A 76 -6.62 -3.98 -2.50
C ALA A 76 -7.04 -5.39 -2.08
N VAL A 77 -6.27 -6.39 -2.51
CA VAL A 77 -6.44 -7.81 -2.17
C VAL A 77 -5.25 -8.24 -1.35
N ILE A 78 -5.48 -8.73 -0.13
CA ILE A 78 -4.42 -9.21 0.75
C ILE A 78 -3.98 -10.59 0.26
N VAL A 79 -2.72 -10.69 -0.17
CA VAL A 79 -2.14 -11.93 -0.74
C VAL A 79 -1.21 -12.64 0.24
N ARG A 80 -0.89 -12.01 1.37
CA ARG A 80 -0.13 -12.59 2.48
C ARG A 80 -0.35 -11.80 3.77
N GLY A 81 -0.60 -12.48 4.88
CA GLY A 81 -0.72 -11.84 6.19
C GLY A 81 -2.07 -11.16 6.36
N ARG A 82 -2.10 -10.17 7.26
CA ARG A 82 -3.30 -9.40 7.58
C ARG A 82 -2.99 -7.92 7.72
N PHE A 83 -3.99 -7.10 7.41
CA PHE A 83 -3.97 -5.66 7.56
C PHE A 83 -5.25 -5.22 8.25
N ASP A 84 -5.15 -4.18 9.07
CA ASP A 84 -6.32 -3.42 9.50
C ASP A 84 -6.44 -2.18 8.60
N VAL A 85 -7.62 -1.95 8.03
CA VAL A 85 -7.94 -0.79 7.22
C VAL A 85 -8.78 0.15 8.07
N LEU A 86 -8.29 1.38 8.26
CA LEU A 86 -9.03 2.41 8.98
C LEU A 86 -9.53 3.45 7.99
N THR A 87 -10.77 3.91 8.18
CA THR A 87 -11.34 5.06 7.48
C THR A 87 -11.56 6.22 8.44
N PHE A 88 -11.57 7.44 7.92
CA PHE A 88 -11.67 8.65 8.73
C PHE A 88 -12.64 9.67 8.13
N ASP A 89 -13.14 10.56 8.99
CA ASP A 89 -13.74 11.80 8.53
C ASP A 89 -12.66 12.85 8.16
N ALA A 90 -13.09 14.04 7.70
CA ALA A 90 -12.16 15.09 7.29
C ALA A 90 -11.31 15.66 8.44
N ALA A 91 -11.76 15.52 9.69
CA ALA A 91 -11.05 15.98 10.89
C ALA A 91 -10.13 14.88 11.49
N GLY A 92 -10.12 13.69 10.90
CA GLY A 92 -9.29 12.56 11.33
C GLY A 92 -9.93 11.67 12.39
N ARG A 93 -11.22 11.85 12.69
CA ARG A 93 -11.93 10.89 13.55
C ARG A 93 -12.09 9.58 12.80
N VAL A 94 -11.74 8.46 13.44
CA VAL A 94 -11.92 7.12 12.89
C VAL A 94 -13.41 6.86 12.68
N THR A 95 -13.82 6.56 11.45
CA THR A 95 -15.20 6.23 11.10
C THR A 95 -15.43 4.72 11.09
N ALA A 96 -14.42 3.93 10.71
CA ALA A 96 -14.49 2.48 10.74
C ALA A 96 -13.10 1.84 10.79
N ARG A 97 -13.06 0.58 11.24
CA ARG A 97 -11.88 -0.31 11.23
C ARG A 97 -12.28 -1.68 10.72
N TYR A 98 -11.54 -2.20 9.74
CA TYR A 98 -11.80 -3.48 9.11
C TYR A 98 -10.54 -4.35 9.16
N GLY A 99 -10.65 -5.58 9.66
CA GLY A 99 -9.59 -6.57 9.48
C GLY A 99 -9.73 -7.25 8.11
N VAL A 100 -8.64 -7.33 7.35
CA VAL A 100 -8.60 -7.94 6.02
C VAL A 100 -7.37 -8.84 5.89
N GLY A 101 -7.55 -10.06 5.36
CA GLY A 101 -6.52 -11.07 5.20
C GLY A 101 -6.64 -12.22 6.21
N ASP A 102 -5.51 -12.82 6.56
CA ASP A 102 -5.43 -14.03 7.37
C ASP A 102 -6.17 -13.89 8.72
N GLY A 103 -7.02 -14.87 9.04
CA GLY A 103 -7.80 -14.90 10.29
C GLY A 103 -9.01 -13.97 10.34
N THR A 104 -9.40 -13.36 9.21
CA THR A 104 -10.57 -12.46 9.12
C THR A 104 -11.60 -13.00 8.11
N GLY A 105 -12.79 -12.39 8.08
CA GLY A 105 -13.85 -12.76 7.13
C GLY A 105 -13.69 -12.16 5.73
N ALA A 106 -12.70 -11.30 5.51
CA ALA A 106 -12.52 -10.57 4.26
C ALA A 106 -11.09 -10.75 3.73
N ILE A 107 -10.93 -10.92 2.41
CA ILE A 107 -9.61 -11.03 1.76
C ILE A 107 -9.23 -9.79 0.96
N ALA A 108 -10.17 -8.88 0.76
CA ALA A 108 -9.99 -7.67 -0.04
C ALA A 108 -10.90 -6.55 0.49
N TYR A 109 -10.56 -5.31 0.13
CA TYR A 109 -11.40 -4.13 0.35
C TYR A 109 -11.35 -3.20 -0.86
N GLU A 110 -12.40 -2.43 -1.07
CA GLU A 110 -12.40 -1.30 -2.02
C GLU A 110 -12.79 -0.03 -1.28
N THR A 111 -12.00 1.04 -1.44
CA THR A 111 -12.37 2.37 -0.96
C THR A 111 -13.04 3.16 -2.08
N PRO A 112 -14.21 3.77 -1.83
CA PRO A 112 -14.80 4.71 -2.77
C PRO A 112 -13.91 5.95 -2.95
N PRO A 113 -14.08 6.71 -4.06
CA PRO A 113 -13.48 8.02 -4.21
C PRO A 113 -13.68 8.91 -2.99
N ALA A 114 -12.69 9.76 -2.73
CA ALA A 114 -12.63 10.75 -1.65
C ALA A 114 -12.66 10.19 -0.21
N THR A 115 -12.53 8.87 -0.02
CA THR A 115 -12.49 8.24 1.31
C THR A 115 -11.10 8.40 1.93
N TRP A 116 -11.02 9.05 3.11
CA TRP A 116 -9.80 9.08 3.91
C TRP A 116 -9.56 7.72 4.54
N HIS A 117 -8.40 7.12 4.27
CA HIS A 117 -8.08 5.80 4.79
C HIS A 117 -6.58 5.59 4.99
N THR A 118 -6.25 4.55 5.75
CA THR A 118 -4.89 4.02 5.89
C THR A 118 -4.92 2.50 6.10
N LEU A 119 -3.75 1.87 5.94
CA LEU A 119 -3.52 0.47 6.24
C LEU A 119 -2.53 0.34 7.40
N VAL A 120 -2.81 -0.59 8.31
CA VAL A 120 -1.93 -0.98 9.40
C VAL A 120 -1.57 -2.46 9.22
N PRO A 121 -0.32 -2.80 8.87
CA PRO A 121 0.09 -4.19 8.77
C PRO A 121 0.03 -4.88 10.13
N GLY A 122 -0.34 -6.17 10.13
CA GLY A 122 -0.23 -7.01 11.33
C GLY A 122 1.22 -7.20 11.82
N PRO A 123 1.43 -7.85 12.97
CA PRO A 123 2.76 -8.02 13.59
C PRO A 123 3.80 -8.71 12.69
N GLU A 124 3.37 -9.65 11.85
CA GLU A 124 4.25 -10.36 10.91
C GLU A 124 4.53 -9.56 9.62
N GLY A 125 3.86 -8.41 9.45
CA GLY A 125 3.73 -7.69 8.19
C GLY A 125 2.73 -8.38 7.24
N GLY A 126 2.84 -8.06 5.96
CA GLY A 126 2.00 -8.66 4.93
C GLY A 126 2.30 -8.14 3.53
N ALA A 127 1.54 -8.62 2.56
CA ALA A 127 1.55 -8.09 1.21
C ALA A 127 0.15 -8.03 0.61
N PHE A 128 -0.09 -7.03 -0.22
CA PHE A 128 -1.35 -6.84 -0.93
C PHE A 128 -1.13 -6.47 -2.40
N LEU A 129 -2.00 -6.94 -3.28
CA LEU A 129 -2.14 -6.46 -4.65
C LEU A 129 -3.06 -5.26 -4.64
N GLU A 130 -2.60 -4.14 -5.16
CA GLU A 130 -3.36 -2.91 -5.30
C GLU A 130 -3.66 -2.62 -6.76
N ILE A 131 -4.92 -2.24 -7.01
CA ILE A 131 -5.44 -1.90 -8.34
C ILE A 131 -6.11 -0.54 -8.26
N LYS A 132 -5.65 0.40 -9.08
CA LYS A 132 -6.21 1.76 -9.20
C LYS A 132 -6.35 2.17 -10.66
N GLN A 133 -7.29 3.07 -10.91
CA GLN A 133 -7.37 3.74 -12.19
C GLN A 133 -6.12 4.59 -12.45
N GLY A 134 -5.53 4.42 -13.63
CA GLY A 134 -4.49 5.30 -14.15
C GLY A 134 -5.04 6.32 -15.17
N PRO A 135 -4.18 7.15 -15.78
CA PRO A 135 -2.74 7.26 -15.52
C PRO A 135 -2.40 7.72 -14.10
N TYR A 136 -1.25 7.30 -13.58
CA TYR A 136 -0.71 7.79 -12.31
C TYR A 136 0.01 9.12 -12.52
N ASP A 137 -0.45 10.13 -11.78
CA ASP A 137 0.24 11.41 -11.63
C ASP A 137 0.50 11.64 -10.14
N ARG A 138 1.77 11.75 -9.76
CA ARG A 138 2.19 11.93 -8.37
C ARG A 138 1.56 13.16 -7.72
N ALA A 139 1.30 14.23 -8.48
CA ALA A 139 0.78 15.48 -7.93
C ALA A 139 -0.71 15.40 -7.59
N THR A 140 -1.48 14.58 -8.32
CA THR A 140 -2.94 14.57 -8.26
C THR A 140 -3.53 13.24 -7.81
N SER A 141 -2.73 12.17 -7.81
CA SER A 141 -3.24 10.82 -7.52
C SER A 141 -3.67 10.66 -6.07
N SER A 142 -3.03 11.33 -5.11
CA SER A 142 -3.36 11.19 -3.69
C SER A 142 -3.25 12.51 -2.95
N GLU A 143 -4.20 12.75 -2.06
CA GLU A 143 -4.14 13.82 -1.08
C GLU A 143 -3.81 13.20 0.28
N PHE A 144 -2.85 13.77 1.00
CA PHE A 144 -2.50 13.32 2.35
C PHE A 144 -3.21 14.16 3.40
N ALA A 145 -3.66 13.50 4.46
CA ALA A 145 -4.35 14.16 5.55
C ALA A 145 -3.41 15.09 6.32
N ALA A 146 -3.81 16.36 6.48
CA ALA A 146 -3.02 17.36 7.20
C ALA A 146 -2.86 17.04 8.70
N TRP A 147 -3.85 16.36 9.30
CA TRP A 147 -3.84 15.91 10.70
C TRP A 147 -2.94 14.69 10.93
N ALA A 148 -2.40 14.07 9.89
CA ALA A 148 -1.50 12.93 10.03
C ALA A 148 -0.05 13.35 9.74
N PRO A 149 0.92 12.89 10.56
CA PRO A 149 2.32 13.27 10.42
C PRO A 149 2.86 12.92 9.03
N ALA A 150 3.76 13.75 8.52
CA ALA A 150 4.44 13.46 7.27
C ALA A 150 5.34 12.23 7.42
N GLU A 151 5.55 11.50 6.34
CA GLU A 151 6.47 10.37 6.35
C GLU A 151 7.89 10.84 6.71
N GLY A 152 8.51 10.18 7.70
CA GLY A 152 9.82 10.57 8.24
C GLY A 152 9.77 11.55 9.41
N ASP A 153 8.58 12.06 9.78
CA ASP A 153 8.41 12.90 10.96
C ASP A 153 8.64 12.11 12.27
N ALA A 154 9.15 12.77 13.30
CA ALA A 154 9.42 12.18 14.61
C ALA A 154 8.16 11.69 15.34
N ALA A 155 6.97 12.22 14.99
CA ALA A 155 5.69 11.78 15.52
C ALA A 155 5.18 10.46 14.91
N VAL A 156 5.75 9.99 13.79
CA VAL A 156 5.28 8.78 13.09
C VAL A 156 5.22 7.53 13.98
N PRO A 157 6.25 7.20 14.81
CA PRO A 157 6.17 6.02 15.68
C PRO A 157 4.99 6.07 16.64
N GLY A 158 4.77 7.21 17.32
CA GLY A 158 3.64 7.37 18.25
C GLY A 158 2.29 7.30 17.54
N PHE A 159 2.19 7.91 16.36
CA PHE A 159 0.99 7.84 15.53
C PHE A 159 0.69 6.42 15.05
N LEU A 160 1.71 5.65 14.70
CA LEU A 160 1.55 4.25 14.28
C LEU A 160 1.10 3.36 15.45
N GLU A 161 1.62 3.56 16.66
CA GLU A 161 1.11 2.87 17.86
C GLU A 161 -0.36 3.20 18.12
N TRP A 162 -0.75 4.47 17.97
CA TRP A 162 -2.16 4.85 18.07
C TRP A 162 -3.03 4.16 17.02
N LEU A 163 -2.63 4.17 15.74
CA LEU A 163 -3.37 3.48 14.66
C LEU A 163 -3.60 1.99 14.97
N ARG A 164 -2.63 1.32 15.61
CA ARG A 164 -2.73 -0.10 15.96
C ARG A 164 -3.86 -0.41 16.96
N SER A 165 -4.26 0.53 17.80
CA SER A 165 -5.33 0.33 18.78
C SER A 165 -6.61 1.14 18.49
N ALA A 166 -6.53 2.19 17.68
CA ALA A 166 -7.63 3.11 17.41
C ALA A 166 -8.91 2.42 16.93
N GLN A 167 -10.05 2.83 17.48
CA GLN A 167 -11.39 2.33 17.22
C GLN A 167 -12.30 3.41 16.63
N PRO A 168 -13.43 3.05 16.00
CA PRO A 168 -14.41 4.01 15.54
C PRO A 168 -14.81 5.00 16.66
N GLY A 169 -14.73 6.29 16.34
CA GLY A 169 -14.94 7.38 17.30
C GLY A 169 -13.67 8.03 17.83
N ASP A 170 -12.51 7.36 17.77
CA ASP A 170 -11.24 7.93 18.25
C ASP A 170 -10.72 9.04 17.34
N THR A 171 -9.93 9.95 17.90
CA THR A 171 -9.23 11.02 17.16
C THR A 171 -7.72 10.87 17.30
N PRO A 172 -6.92 11.33 16.33
CA PRO A 172 -5.49 11.16 16.35
C PRO A 172 -4.85 11.94 17.51
N PRO A 173 -3.69 11.49 18.02
CA PRO A 173 -2.93 12.26 18.98
C PRO A 173 -2.48 13.59 18.33
N GLY A 174 -2.53 14.67 19.13
CA GLY A 174 -2.06 16.00 18.71
C GLY A 174 -0.55 16.13 18.67
#